data_AF-H3KD61-F1
#
_entry.id   AF-H3KD61-F1
#
_cell.length_a   1.000
_cell.length_b   1.000
_cell.length_c   1.000
_cell.angle_alpha   90.00
_cell.angle_beta   90.00
_cell.angle_gamma   90.00
#
_symmetry.space_group_name_H-M   'P 1'
#
loop_
_entity.id
_entity.type
_entity.pdbx_description
1 polymer ?
#
loop_
_entity_poly.entity_id
_entity_poly.type
_entity_poly.pdbx_seq_one_letter_code
_entity_poly.pdbx_strand_id
1 'polypeptide(L)'
;MSRELTFRFQTRRGAMALDLEARIPADGITVLRGDSGSGKTTIADLLAGRIRPDKGFAAVGDVVFTDTEKGIHLPVHERGIRYVFQTHRLLPHLTVRENLEFPVKVGGRPVHNASGKTTEELAAALRITHLLDRKPLTPECC
;
A
#
# COMPACT_ATOMS: atom_id res chain seq x y z
N MET A 1 -2.93 6.34 -22.51
CA MET A 1 -1.80 5.40 -22.32
C MET A 1 -2.06 4.61 -21.06
N SER A 2 -2.51 3.36 -21.18
CA SER A 2 -2.70 2.49 -20.01
C SER A 2 -1.34 2.13 -19.45
N ARG A 3 -1.13 2.44 -18.16
CA ARG A 3 0.07 2.02 -17.43
C ARG A 3 -0.13 0.56 -17.02
N GLU A 4 0.96 -0.20 -16.93
CA GLU A 4 0.94 -1.61 -16.51
C GLU A 4 1.86 -1.78 -15.30
N LEU A 5 1.43 -2.56 -14.32
CA LEU A 5 2.26 -3.05 -13.22
C LEU A 5 2.82 -4.42 -13.61
N THR A 6 4.13 -4.46 -13.83
CA THR A 6 4.86 -5.69 -14.14
C THR A 6 5.71 -6.08 -12.95
N PHE A 7 5.63 -7.33 -12.53
CA PHE A 7 6.48 -7.86 -11.48
C PHE A 7 6.83 -9.33 -11.66
N ARG A 8 8.06 -9.67 -11.31
CA ARG A 8 8.55 -11.04 -11.17
C ARG A 8 9.30 -11.15 -9.86
N PHE A 9 8.95 -12.12 -9.03
CA PHE A 9 9.59 -12.31 -7.73
C PHE A 9 9.92 -13.77 -7.50
N GLN A 10 11.12 -14.01 -7.01
CA GLN A 10 11.57 -15.25 -6.42
C GLN A 10 11.96 -14.96 -4.98
N THR A 11 11.31 -15.62 -4.03
CA THR A 11 11.66 -15.51 -2.62
C THR A 11 11.37 -16.80 -1.85
N ARG A 12 12.23 -17.13 -0.89
CA ARG A 12 12.01 -18.20 0.08
C ARG A 12 11.88 -17.61 1.49
N ARG A 13 10.79 -17.93 2.19
CA ARG A 13 10.58 -17.57 3.59
C ARG A 13 10.13 -18.78 4.40
N GLY A 14 11.04 -19.32 5.21
CA GLY A 14 10.80 -20.58 5.93
C GLY A 14 10.47 -21.71 4.96
N ALA A 15 9.35 -22.40 5.19
CA ALA A 15 8.87 -23.48 4.33
C ALA A 15 8.24 -22.99 3.01
N MET A 16 7.91 -21.70 2.89
CA MET A 16 7.26 -21.14 1.70
C MET A 16 8.30 -20.73 0.66
N ALA A 17 8.15 -21.25 -0.56
CA ALA A 17 8.85 -20.76 -1.75
C ALA A 17 7.83 -20.08 -2.66
N LEU A 18 8.19 -18.92 -3.17
CA LEU A 18 7.36 -18.12 -4.07
C LEU A 18 8.17 -17.85 -5.34
N ASP A 19 7.65 -18.27 -6.48
CA ASP A 19 8.14 -17.92 -7.81
C ASP A 19 6.92 -17.49 -8.63
N LEU A 20 6.86 -16.21 -8.98
CA LEU A 20 5.75 -15.68 -9.75
C LEU A 20 6.19 -14.60 -10.72
N GLU A 21 5.42 -14.50 -11.79
CA GLU A 21 5.43 -13.39 -12.73
C GLU A 21 3.99 -12.98 -13.02
N ALA A 22 3.74 -11.68 -13.04
CA ALA A 22 2.48 -11.14 -13.49
C ALA A 22 2.65 -9.77 -14.15
N ARG A 23 1.72 -9.48 -15.04
CA ARG A 23 1.49 -8.17 -15.64
C ARG A 23 0.03 -7.85 -15.46
N ILE A 24 -0.26 -6.75 -14.77
CA ILE A 24 -1.62 -6.35 -14.48
C ILE A 24 -1.84 -4.90 -14.90
N PRO A 25 -3.03 -4.56 -15.43
CA PRO A 25 -3.36 -3.17 -15.71
C PRO A 25 -3.18 -2.31 -14.46
N ALA A 26 -2.55 -1.14 -14.60
CA ALA A 26 -2.42 -0.19 -13.51
C ALA A 26 -3.68 0.67 -13.31
N ASP A 27 -4.70 0.44 -14.13
CA ASP A 27 -6.05 0.96 -14.02
C ASP A 27 -7.06 -0.13 -13.61
N GLY A 28 -8.13 0.30 -12.94
CA GLY A 28 -9.18 -0.61 -12.46
C GLY A 28 -8.82 -1.32 -11.16
N ILE A 29 -9.44 -2.50 -10.96
CA ILE A 29 -9.33 -3.30 -9.74
C ILE A 29 -8.84 -4.68 -10.12
N THR A 30 -7.68 -5.07 -9.58
CA THR A 30 -7.16 -6.44 -9.69
C THR A 30 -7.37 -7.17 -8.36
N VAL A 31 -7.93 -8.38 -8.42
CA VAL A 31 -8.17 -9.22 -7.23
C VAL A 31 -7.25 -10.44 -7.26
N LEU A 32 -6.41 -10.59 -6.24
CA LEU A 32 -5.60 -11.79 -6.03
C LEU A 32 -6.31 -12.74 -5.05
N ARG A 33 -6.72 -13.92 -5.53
CA ARG A 33 -7.41 -14.94 -4.74
C ARG A 33 -6.56 -16.20 -4.58
N GLY A 34 -6.68 -16.86 -3.42
CA GLY A 34 -6.04 -18.13 -3.12
C GLY A 34 -6.23 -18.52 -1.66
N ASP A 35 -5.87 -19.75 -1.29
CA ASP A 35 -6.05 -20.29 0.07
C ASP A 35 -5.21 -19.59 1.13
N SER A 36 -5.57 -19.73 2.41
CA SER A 36 -4.74 -19.20 3.50
C SER A 36 -3.32 -19.78 3.41
N GLY A 37 -2.30 -18.93 3.59
CA GLY A 37 -0.90 -19.33 3.46
C GLY A 37 -0.35 -19.38 2.03
N SER A 38 -1.15 -19.13 0.99
CA SER A 38 -0.71 -19.16 -0.42
C SER A 38 0.27 -18.03 -0.83
N GLY A 39 0.74 -17.20 0.10
CA GLY A 39 1.69 -16.12 -0.19
C GLY A 39 1.07 -14.78 -0.64
N LYS A 40 -0.25 -14.59 -0.57
CA LYS A 40 -0.90 -13.31 -0.95
C LYS A 40 -0.33 -12.10 -0.22
N THR A 41 -0.21 -12.19 1.11
CA THR A 41 0.37 -11.12 1.93
C THR A 41 1.83 -10.90 1.58
N THR A 42 2.58 -11.97 1.27
CA THR A 42 3.97 -11.89 0.79
C THR A 42 4.05 -11.10 -0.52
N ILE A 43 3.16 -11.37 -1.49
CA ILE A 43 3.12 -10.62 -2.76
C ILE A 43 2.81 -9.15 -2.50
N ALA A 44 1.83 -8.84 -1.65
CA ALA A 44 1.51 -7.46 -1.28
C ALA A 44 2.68 -6.75 -0.59
N ASP A 45 3.40 -7.44 0.30
CA ASP A 45 4.56 -6.91 1.01
C ASP A 45 5.78 -6.70 0.09
N LEU A 46 5.98 -7.58 -0.90
CA LEU A 46 7.02 -7.43 -1.94
C LEU A 46 6.77 -6.20 -2.80
N LEU A 47 5.55 -6.04 -3.30
CA LEU A 47 5.14 -4.88 -4.09
C LEU A 47 5.31 -3.60 -3.27
N ALA A 48 4.83 -3.60 -2.03
CA ALA A 48 4.94 -2.46 -1.12
C ALA A 48 6.38 -2.14 -0.69
N GLY A 49 7.35 -3.03 -0.90
CA GLY A 49 8.73 -2.85 -0.45
C GLY A 49 8.94 -3.08 1.05
N ARG A 50 8.00 -3.75 1.71
CA ARG A 50 8.13 -4.16 3.13
C ARG A 50 9.09 -5.33 3.27
N ILE A 51 9.23 -6.15 2.23
CA ILE A 51 10.20 -7.23 2.15
C ILE A 51 10.99 -7.14 0.85
N ARG A 52 12.25 -7.57 0.90
CA ARG A 52 13.13 -7.69 -0.27
C ARG A 52 13.01 -9.11 -0.85
N PRO A 53 12.80 -9.27 -2.16
CA PRO A 53 12.90 -10.58 -2.79
C PRO A 53 14.36 -11.06 -2.84
N ASP A 54 14.56 -12.37 -3.00
CA ASP A 54 15.90 -12.93 -3.26
C ASP A 54 16.35 -12.57 -4.68
N LYS A 55 15.41 -12.67 -5.63
CA LYS A 55 15.53 -12.12 -7.00
C LYS A 55 14.20 -11.52 -7.41
N GLY A 56 14.23 -10.38 -8.10
CA GLY A 56 12.99 -9.85 -8.65
C GLY A 56 13.10 -8.52 -9.34
N PHE A 57 12.04 -8.24 -10.08
CA PHE A 57 11.81 -7.02 -10.82
C PHE A 57 10.38 -6.54 -10.52
N ALA A 58 10.17 -5.25 -10.33
CA ALA A 58 8.84 -4.66 -10.23
C ALA A 58 8.85 -3.21 -10.74
N ALA A 59 7.93 -2.89 -11.64
CA ALA A 59 7.81 -1.57 -12.24
C ALA A 59 6.36 -1.22 -12.58
N VAL A 60 6.05 0.08 -12.60
CA VAL A 60 4.82 0.62 -13.21
C VAL A 60 5.21 1.63 -14.28
N GLY A 61 4.93 1.30 -15.53
CA GLY A 61 5.50 2.04 -16.67
C GLY A 61 7.02 2.12 -16.56
N ASP A 62 7.58 3.32 -16.60
CA ASP A 62 9.04 3.55 -16.55
C ASP A 62 9.60 3.60 -15.12
N VAL A 63 8.75 3.57 -14.09
CA VAL A 63 9.19 3.65 -12.69
C VAL A 63 9.48 2.26 -12.18
N VAL A 64 10.77 1.96 -11.99
CA VAL A 64 11.24 0.69 -11.41
C VAL A 64 11.35 0.83 -9.88
N PHE A 65 10.59 0.02 -9.15
CA PHE A 65 10.62 0.00 -7.68
C PHE A 65 11.60 -1.03 -7.13
N THR A 66 11.82 -2.11 -7.88
CA THR A 66 12.71 -3.20 -7.49
C THR A 66 13.35 -3.79 -8.74
N ASP A 67 14.67 -3.93 -8.71
CA ASP A 67 15.47 -4.66 -9.70
C ASP A 67 16.69 -5.19 -8.96
N THR A 68 16.67 -6.47 -8.62
CA THR A 68 17.74 -7.09 -7.82
C THR A 68 19.05 -7.19 -8.58
N GLU A 69 19.03 -7.24 -9.92
CA GLU A 69 20.24 -7.31 -10.74
C GLU A 69 20.96 -5.96 -10.77
N LYS A 70 20.20 -4.86 -10.71
CA LYS A 70 20.74 -3.49 -10.66
C LYS A 70 20.86 -2.92 -9.25
N GLY A 71 20.57 -3.72 -8.22
CA GLY A 71 20.59 -3.26 -6.82
C GLY A 71 19.53 -2.22 -6.48
N ILE A 72 18.47 -2.10 -7.28
CA ILE A 72 17.39 -1.14 -7.06
C ILE A 72 16.39 -1.74 -6.07
N HIS A 73 16.14 -1.01 -4.98
CA HIS A 73 15.05 -1.32 -4.07
C HIS A 73 14.55 -0.03 -3.41
N LEU A 74 13.55 0.61 -4.02
CA LEU A 74 13.00 1.85 -3.50
C LEU A 74 12.37 1.61 -2.11
N PRO A 75 12.58 2.52 -1.15
CA PRO A 75 11.91 2.45 0.14
C PRO A 75 10.40 2.66 -0.02
N VAL A 76 9.62 2.11 0.91
CA VAL A 76 8.14 2.07 0.87
C VAL A 76 7.50 3.43 0.53
N HIS A 77 8.03 4.52 1.08
CA HIS A 77 7.46 5.87 0.92
C HIS A 77 7.73 6.51 -0.46
N GLU A 78 8.72 6.03 -1.21
CA GLU A 78 9.07 6.50 -2.56
C GLU A 78 8.33 5.74 -3.66
N ARG A 79 7.78 4.55 -3.37
CA ARG A 79 7.13 3.69 -4.38
C ARG A 79 5.82 4.22 -4.94
N GLY A 80 5.22 5.23 -4.32
CA GLY A 80 3.89 5.73 -4.71
C GLY A 80 2.74 4.74 -4.45
N ILE A 81 3.01 3.63 -3.77
CA ILE A 81 2.01 2.61 -3.42
C ILE A 81 1.32 3.02 -2.11
N ARG A 82 -0.01 2.87 -2.06
CA ARG A 82 -0.81 3.00 -0.85
C ARG A 82 -1.18 1.61 -0.35
N TYR A 83 -0.91 1.33 0.92
CA TYR A 83 -1.10 0.03 1.54
C TYR A 83 -2.13 0.13 2.66
N VAL A 84 -3.18 -0.70 2.60
CA VAL A 84 -4.19 -0.80 3.67
C VAL A 84 -4.02 -2.17 4.33
N PHE A 85 -3.83 -2.15 5.65
CA PHE A 85 -3.61 -3.35 6.46
C PHE A 85 -4.92 -4.08 6.75
N GLN A 86 -4.88 -5.40 6.93
CA GLN A 86 -6.03 -6.18 7.38
C GLN A 86 -6.47 -5.81 8.80
N THR A 87 -5.52 -5.47 9.67
CA THR A 87 -5.77 -4.94 11.02
C THR A 87 -5.80 -3.42 10.99
N HIS A 88 -6.80 -2.81 11.63
CA HIS A 88 -6.89 -1.36 11.77
C HIS A 88 -5.63 -0.79 12.45
N ARG A 89 -4.97 0.17 11.79
CA ARG A 89 -3.79 0.88 12.32
C ARG A 89 -4.06 2.39 12.41
N LEU A 90 -5.23 2.74 12.94
CA LEU A 90 -5.55 4.13 13.26
C LEU A 90 -4.69 4.58 14.45
N LEU A 91 -4.31 5.84 14.46
CA LEU A 91 -3.64 6.50 15.57
C LEU A 91 -4.72 6.88 16.59
N PRO A 92 -4.84 6.17 17.74
CA PRO A 92 -6.01 6.27 18.61
C PRO A 92 -6.08 7.60 19.37
N HIS A 93 -4.94 8.26 19.54
CA HIS A 93 -4.85 9.56 20.18
C HIS A 93 -5.27 10.72 19.25
N LEU A 94 -5.40 10.44 17.95
CA LEU A 94 -5.80 11.38 16.91
C LEU A 94 -7.28 11.20 16.56
N THR A 95 -7.94 12.30 16.22
CA THR A 95 -9.27 12.30 15.60
C THR A 95 -9.25 11.64 14.21
N VAL A 96 -10.41 11.32 13.65
CA VAL A 96 -10.52 10.82 12.27
C VAL A 96 -9.92 11.83 11.29
N ARG A 97 -10.20 13.12 11.46
CA ARG A 97 -9.59 14.21 10.69
C ARG A 97 -8.06 14.15 10.74
N GLU A 98 -7.50 14.11 11.93
CA GLU A 98 -6.05 14.06 12.13
C GLU A 98 -5.42 12.79 11.54
N ASN A 99 -6.10 11.64 11.63
CA ASN A 99 -5.67 10.40 10.98
C ASN A 99 -5.63 10.53 9.45
N LEU A 100 -6.62 11.17 8.83
CA LEU A 100 -6.67 11.38 7.38
C LEU A 100 -5.57 12.34 6.89
N GLU A 101 -5.27 13.37 7.69
CA GLU A 101 -4.27 14.40 7.35
C GLU A 101 -2.83 13.97 7.68
N PHE A 102 -2.65 13.03 8.62
CA PHE A 102 -1.33 12.63 9.12
C PHE A 102 -0.35 12.19 8.02
N PRO A 103 -0.72 11.34 7.04
CA PRO A 103 0.21 10.93 5.98
C PRO A 103 0.68 12.08 5.08
N VAL A 104 -0.16 13.12 4.93
CA VAL A 104 0.15 14.31 4.14
C VAL A 104 1.13 15.19 4.91
N LYS A 105 0.84 15.45 6.20
CA LYS A 105 1.68 16.27 7.10
C LYS A 105 3.08 15.67 7.26
N VAL A 106 3.19 14.37 7.47
CA VAL A 106 4.48 13.68 7.67
C VAL A 106 5.23 13.45 6.35
N GLY A 107 4.50 13.27 5.25
CA GLY A 107 5.09 12.95 3.95
C GLY A 107 5.70 14.13 3.19
N GLY A 108 5.62 15.36 3.72
CA GLY A 108 6.12 16.58 3.06
C GLY A 108 5.46 16.86 1.71
N ARG A 109 4.28 16.29 1.45
CA ARG A 109 3.51 16.48 0.21
C ARG A 109 2.52 17.64 0.38
N PRO A 110 2.08 18.30 -0.71
CA PRO A 110 1.09 19.38 -0.62
C PRO A 110 -0.14 18.95 0.18
N VAL A 111 -0.82 19.89 0.85
CA VAL A 111 -1.98 19.68 1.74
C VAL A 111 -3.13 18.90 1.08
N HIS A 112 -3.13 18.80 -0.25
CA HIS A 112 -4.00 17.94 -1.03
C HIS A 112 -3.46 16.51 -1.08
N ASN A 113 -4.34 15.52 -0.90
CA ASN A 113 -3.96 14.13 -1.17
C ASN A 113 -3.49 13.95 -2.63
N ALA A 114 -2.93 12.79 -2.99
CA ALA A 114 -2.41 12.54 -4.34
C ALA A 114 -3.44 12.76 -5.48
N SER A 115 -4.72 12.87 -5.14
CA SER A 115 -5.85 13.13 -6.02
C SER A 115 -6.39 14.57 -5.95
N GLY A 116 -5.73 15.50 -5.26
CA GLY A 116 -6.12 16.91 -5.18
C GLY A 116 -7.21 17.24 -4.15
N LYS A 117 -7.76 16.24 -3.46
CA LYS A 117 -8.95 16.41 -2.61
C LYS A 117 -8.61 16.89 -1.20
N THR A 118 -9.52 17.69 -0.63
CA THR A 118 -9.47 18.08 0.79
C THR A 118 -9.89 16.93 1.70
N THR A 119 -9.63 17.07 3.00
CA THR A 119 -10.08 16.12 4.02
C THR A 119 -11.61 15.98 4.00
N GLU A 120 -12.33 17.08 3.80
CA GLU A 120 -13.79 17.14 3.75
C GLU A 120 -14.34 16.35 2.55
N GLU A 121 -13.77 16.53 1.37
CA GLU A 121 -14.19 15.84 0.15
C GLU A 121 -13.94 14.33 0.26
N LEU A 122 -12.81 13.93 0.84
CA LEU A 122 -12.50 12.52 1.10
C LEU A 122 -13.49 11.92 2.11
N ALA A 123 -13.76 12.63 3.20
CA ALA A 123 -14.70 12.19 4.23
C ALA A 123 -16.13 12.07 3.69
N ALA A 124 -16.56 12.99 2.82
CA ALA A 124 -17.85 12.94 2.17
C ALA A 124 -17.95 11.73 1.22
N ALA A 125 -16.92 11.47 0.42
CA ALA A 125 -16.88 10.31 -0.48
C ALA A 125 -16.94 8.97 0.28
N LEU A 126 -16.31 8.91 1.46
CA LEU A 126 -16.34 7.75 2.35
C LEU A 126 -17.57 7.71 3.27
N ARG A 127 -18.43 8.75 3.24
CA ARG A 127 -19.61 8.92 4.11
C ARG A 127 -19.28 8.93 5.61
N ILE A 128 -18.12 9.46 5.97
CA ILE A 128 -17.62 9.55 7.36
C ILE A 128 -17.52 10.99 7.88
N THR A 129 -18.08 11.98 7.18
CA THR A 129 -18.00 13.41 7.57
C THR A 129 -18.44 13.65 9.02
N HIS A 130 -19.50 12.97 9.46
CA HIS A 130 -20.03 13.07 10.83
C HIS A 130 -19.12 12.46 11.91
N LEU A 131 -18.02 11.80 11.53
CA LEU A 131 -17.06 11.18 12.43
C LEU A 131 -15.75 11.97 12.53
N LEU A 132 -15.57 13.05 11.77
CA LEU A 132 -14.28 13.74 11.63
C LEU A 132 -13.66 14.16 12.96
N ASP A 133 -14.48 14.61 13.91
CA ASP A 133 -14.01 15.10 15.21
C ASP A 133 -13.97 14.00 16.30
N ARG A 134 -14.34 12.76 15.96
CA ARG A 134 -14.25 11.63 16.90
C ARG A 134 -12.86 11.03 16.89
N LYS A 135 -12.43 10.50 18.03
CA LYS A 135 -11.28 9.59 18.11
C LYS A 135 -11.73 8.15 17.83
N PRO A 136 -10.90 7.32 17.18
CA PRO A 136 -11.17 5.90 17.03
C PRO A 136 -11.37 5.24 18.39
N LEU A 137 -12.33 4.31 18.47
CA LEU A 137 -12.43 3.43 19.63
C LEU A 137 -11.20 2.53 19.65
N THR A 138 -10.43 2.56 20.74
CA THR A 138 -9.41 1.55 20.98
C THR A 138 -10.10 0.22 21.31
N PRO A 139 -9.73 -0.89 20.68
CA PRO A 139 -10.09 -2.21 21.19
C PRO A 139 -9.26 -2.51 22.45
N GLU A 140 -9.55 -1.80 23.54
CA GLU A 140 -9.02 -2.08 24.90
C GLU A 140 -10.16 -2.16 25.94
N CYS A 141 -11.38 -2.52 25.50
CA CYS A 141 -12.45 -2.95 26.39
C CYS A 141 -13.17 -4.17 25.79
N CYS A 142 -12.59 -5.35 26.01
CA CYS A 142 -13.23 -6.58 26.47
C CYS A 142 -12.12 -7.54 26.92
#